data_AF-A0A933VJD4-F1
#
_entry.id   AF-A0A933VJD4-F1
#
_cell.length_a   1.000
_cell.length_b   1.000
_cell.length_c   1.000
_cell.angle_alpha   90.00
_cell.angle_beta   90.00
_cell.angle_gamma   90.00
#
_symmetry.space_group_name_H-M   'P 1'
#
loop_
_entity.id
_entity.type
_entity.pdbx_description
1 polymer ?
#
loop_
_entity_poly.entity_id
_entity_poly.type
_entity_poly.pdbx_seq_one_letter_code
_entity_poly.pdbx_strand_id
1 'polypeptide(L)'
;PSLLNQSLGGHPGLAATGFPPGQVVAPGTTHLGDGNALQAQSDLITAYNDAALRPVDQTGPADLVGQTLQAGTYAATAKGPLLLSGNVTLDGAGDPTSVFIFQTDSSLTTGSASSITLINGAQACNIFWQVGSSATLGTGSSFVGNILALTSISVLTNVTVQGRALARNGAVTLDSDTFTAPSCDLTPIPTTTTTPPASTTAPGDTTNGGADTGTGATVVTVPGAGGTGTGTGTGTGTGTGFGNDLTLPRTGGTSTVTLIVALAVMVAGAGALTIARRHPASEHSHI
;
A
#
# COMPACT_ATOMS: atom_id res chain seq x y z
N PRO A 1 -3.97 -22.05 15.85
CA PRO A 1 -2.86 -22.05 14.86
C PRO A 1 -3.03 -20.86 13.93
N SER A 2 -1.94 -20.29 13.41
CA SER A 2 -2.04 -19.15 12.49
C SER A 2 -2.55 -19.58 11.11
N LEU A 3 -3.41 -18.77 10.51
CA LEU A 3 -4.03 -18.99 9.20
C LEU A 3 -3.66 -17.84 8.26
N LEU A 4 -2.98 -18.16 7.16
CA LEU A 4 -2.59 -17.20 6.14
C LEU A 4 -3.40 -17.43 4.87
N ASN A 5 -4.39 -16.59 4.58
CA ASN A 5 -5.12 -16.60 3.31
C ASN A 5 -4.36 -15.89 2.18
N GLN A 6 -3.03 -16.00 2.21
CA GLN A 6 -2.09 -15.32 1.33
C GLN A 6 -0.72 -16.02 1.39
N SER A 7 0.16 -15.71 0.44
CA SER A 7 1.49 -16.34 0.36
C SER A 7 2.39 -15.97 1.54
N LEU A 8 3.21 -16.94 1.93
CA LEU A 8 4.24 -16.81 2.94
C LEU A 8 5.61 -16.85 2.26
N GLY A 9 6.57 -16.07 2.72
CA GLY A 9 7.93 -16.26 2.26
C GLY A 9 9.01 -15.65 3.12
N GLY A 10 10.22 -15.68 2.57
CA GLY A 10 11.42 -15.23 3.24
C GLY A 10 12.59 -15.18 2.28
N HIS A 11 13.34 -14.09 2.34
CA HIS A 11 14.61 -13.95 1.66
C HIS A 11 15.55 -13.05 2.48
N PRO A 12 16.83 -13.42 2.67
CA PRO A 12 17.46 -14.68 2.26
C PRO A 12 17.05 -15.88 3.14
N GLY A 13 16.13 -15.70 4.10
CA GLY A 13 15.67 -16.75 5.00
C GLY A 13 15.06 -17.94 4.24
N LEU A 14 15.48 -19.15 4.59
CA LEU A 14 15.08 -20.40 3.91
C LEU A 14 14.05 -21.22 4.69
N ALA A 15 13.55 -20.70 5.82
CA ALA A 15 12.69 -21.45 6.72
C ALA A 15 11.55 -20.60 7.26
N ALA A 16 10.38 -21.22 7.36
CA ALA A 16 9.24 -20.72 8.13
C ALA A 16 8.85 -21.77 9.18
N THR A 17 9.35 -21.59 10.40
CA THR A 17 9.06 -22.51 11.51
C THR A 17 7.63 -22.31 12.02
N GLY A 18 6.96 -23.40 12.41
CA GLY A 18 5.58 -23.35 12.90
C GLY A 18 4.51 -23.46 11.81
N PHE A 19 4.89 -23.80 10.57
CA PHE A 19 4.01 -24.11 9.45
C PHE A 19 4.31 -25.52 8.94
N PRO A 20 3.76 -26.61 9.54
CA PRO A 20 2.64 -26.67 10.52
C PRO A 20 3.01 -26.42 12.00
N PRO A 21 2.03 -26.10 12.90
CA PRO A 21 0.56 -26.18 12.72
C PRO A 21 -0.08 -24.96 12.04
N GLY A 22 0.66 -23.88 11.81
CA GLY A 22 0.22 -22.78 10.97
C GLY A 22 -0.04 -23.24 9.54
N GLN A 23 -0.94 -22.56 8.85
CA GLN A 23 -1.39 -22.95 7.51
C GLN A 23 -1.29 -21.78 6.53
N VAL A 24 -0.78 -22.08 5.34
CA VAL A 24 -0.90 -21.22 4.16
C VAL A 24 -2.05 -21.78 3.32
N VAL A 25 -3.11 -20.98 3.17
CA VAL A 25 -4.35 -21.38 2.51
C VAL A 25 -4.29 -20.98 1.04
N ALA A 26 -4.75 -21.87 0.16
CA ALA A 26 -4.86 -21.58 -1.27
C ALA A 26 -5.73 -20.33 -1.52
N PRO A 27 -5.37 -19.46 -2.49
CA PRO A 27 -4.31 -19.65 -3.48
C PRO A 27 -2.89 -19.29 -3.00
N GLY A 28 -2.72 -18.92 -1.72
CA GLY A 28 -1.41 -18.64 -1.14
C GLY A 28 -0.45 -19.83 -1.25
N THR A 29 0.83 -19.50 -1.44
CA THR A 29 1.94 -20.45 -1.58
C THR A 29 3.11 -20.05 -0.71
N THR A 30 4.00 -20.99 -0.40
CA THR A 30 5.20 -20.74 0.40
C THR A 30 6.42 -20.55 -0.51
N HIS A 31 7.12 -19.43 -0.35
CA HIS A 31 8.29 -19.01 -1.14
C HIS A 31 9.49 -18.72 -0.23
N LEU A 32 10.41 -19.67 -0.08
CA LEU A 32 11.56 -19.56 0.83
C LEU A 32 12.86 -19.63 0.04
N GLY A 33 13.57 -18.50 -0.03
CA GLY A 33 14.85 -18.40 -0.74
C GLY A 33 14.78 -18.50 -2.27
N ASP A 34 13.59 -18.55 -2.86
CA ASP A 34 13.41 -18.62 -4.31
C ASP A 34 13.44 -17.24 -4.98
N GLY A 35 13.30 -17.22 -6.31
CA GLY A 35 13.28 -15.98 -7.10
C GLY A 35 12.11 -15.06 -6.77
N ASN A 36 10.94 -15.63 -6.41
CA ASN A 36 9.77 -14.86 -6.01
C ASN A 36 10.02 -14.14 -4.68
N ALA A 37 10.62 -14.84 -3.71
CA ALA A 37 11.00 -14.26 -2.43
C ALA A 37 12.08 -13.19 -2.57
N LEU A 38 13.08 -13.41 -3.43
CA LEU A 38 14.07 -12.39 -3.76
C LEU A 38 13.43 -11.13 -4.35
N GLN A 39 12.54 -11.28 -5.34
CA GLN A 39 11.87 -10.14 -5.96
C GLN A 39 11.03 -9.37 -4.95
N ALA A 40 10.27 -10.07 -4.11
CA ALA A 40 9.46 -9.41 -3.10
C ALA A 40 10.29 -8.65 -2.04
N GLN A 41 11.49 -9.12 -1.71
CA GLN A 41 12.41 -8.34 -0.86
C GLN A 41 12.78 -7.02 -1.53
N SER A 42 13.08 -7.04 -2.83
CA SER A 42 13.41 -5.84 -3.61
C SER A 42 12.22 -4.88 -3.67
N ASP A 43 11.02 -5.41 -3.89
CA ASP A 43 9.79 -4.61 -3.95
C ASP A 43 9.46 -4.00 -2.59
N LEU A 44 9.63 -4.75 -1.50
CA LEU A 44 9.49 -4.25 -0.13
C LEU A 44 10.47 -3.12 0.17
N ILE A 45 11.74 -3.24 -0.24
CA ILE A 45 12.73 -2.16 -0.06
C ILE A 45 12.28 -0.89 -0.80
N THR A 46 11.80 -1.05 -2.03
CA THR A 46 11.30 0.06 -2.85
C THR A 46 10.09 0.73 -2.20
N ALA A 47 9.09 -0.06 -1.80
CA ALA A 47 7.89 0.43 -1.13
C ALA A 47 8.22 1.13 0.20
N TYR A 48 9.10 0.54 1.01
CA TYR A 48 9.54 1.15 2.27
C TYR A 48 10.16 2.54 2.03
N ASN A 49 11.08 2.64 1.07
CA ASN A 49 11.77 3.88 0.78
C ASN A 49 10.83 4.93 0.19
N ASP A 50 9.93 4.55 -0.72
CA ASP A 50 8.90 5.46 -1.25
C ASP A 50 8.01 5.97 -0.12
N ALA A 51 7.45 5.07 0.70
CA ALA A 51 6.60 5.43 1.83
C ALA A 51 7.33 6.34 2.82
N ALA A 52 8.61 6.11 3.13
CA ALA A 52 9.41 6.94 4.04
C ALA A 52 9.70 8.35 3.49
N LEU A 53 9.76 8.49 2.16
CA LEU A 53 10.04 9.76 1.47
C LEU A 53 8.78 10.59 1.18
N ARG A 54 7.58 10.05 1.45
CA ARG A 54 6.34 10.82 1.28
C ARG A 54 6.35 12.05 2.19
N PRO A 55 6.03 13.25 1.68
CA PRO A 55 5.86 14.44 2.52
C PRO A 55 4.81 14.17 3.60
N VAL A 56 5.07 14.59 4.84
CA VAL A 56 4.11 14.48 5.93
C VAL A 56 3.09 15.61 5.79
N ASP A 57 1.82 15.25 5.61
CA ASP A 57 0.71 16.19 5.52
C ASP A 57 0.28 16.67 6.91
N GLN A 58 0.33 15.77 7.90
CA GLN A 58 -0.10 16.05 9.27
C GLN A 58 0.83 15.41 10.30
N THR A 59 1.28 16.23 11.25
CA THR A 59 1.96 15.75 12.47
C THR A 59 0.95 15.68 13.60
N GLY A 60 0.83 14.51 14.22
CA GLY A 60 -0.22 14.21 15.20
C GLY A 60 0.30 13.69 16.54
N PRO A 61 -0.61 13.29 17.44
CA PRO A 61 -0.26 12.61 18.67
C PRO A 61 0.52 11.32 18.38
N ALA A 62 1.36 10.93 19.33
CA ALA A 62 2.05 9.64 19.27
C ALA A 62 1.08 8.45 19.32
N ASP A 63 -0.13 8.64 19.84
CA ASP A 63 -1.19 7.61 19.91
C ASP A 63 -2.41 8.04 19.09
N LEU A 64 -2.85 7.20 18.16
CA LEU A 64 -3.95 7.48 17.23
C LEU A 64 -5.33 7.14 17.79
N VAL A 65 -5.42 6.69 19.04
CA VAL A 65 -6.69 6.34 19.67
C VAL A 65 -7.71 7.47 19.61
N GLY A 66 -8.93 7.12 19.19
CA GLY A 66 -10.07 8.03 19.07
C GLY A 66 -10.00 9.01 17.90
N GLN A 67 -8.97 8.93 17.04
CA GLN A 67 -8.87 9.79 15.87
C GLN A 67 -9.77 9.28 14.73
N THR A 68 -10.30 10.23 13.96
CA THR A 68 -10.85 9.98 12.62
C THR A 68 -9.97 10.71 11.63
N LEU A 69 -9.25 9.96 10.81
CA LEU A 69 -8.26 10.47 9.87
C LEU A 69 -8.79 10.32 8.45
N GLN A 70 -8.60 11.35 7.63
CA GLN A 70 -8.87 11.31 6.19
C GLN A 70 -7.61 10.87 5.43
N ALA A 71 -7.68 10.79 4.10
CA ALA A 71 -6.52 10.46 3.29
C ALA A 71 -5.36 11.44 3.55
N GLY A 72 -4.14 10.90 3.65
CA GLY A 72 -2.94 11.68 3.91
C GLY A 72 -1.77 10.87 4.47
N THR A 73 -0.65 11.58 4.62
CA THR A 73 0.59 11.07 5.24
C THR A 73 0.73 11.63 6.65
N TYR A 74 0.84 10.74 7.63
CA TYR A 74 0.82 11.03 9.05
C TYR A 74 2.13 10.63 9.71
N ALA A 75 2.61 11.45 10.64
CA ALA A 75 3.70 11.08 11.53
C ALA A 75 3.48 11.64 12.95
N ALA A 76 4.01 10.96 13.96
CA ALA A 76 4.14 11.55 15.28
C ALA A 76 5.19 12.68 15.25
N THR A 77 5.17 13.56 16.26
CA THR A 77 6.21 14.58 16.44
C THR A 77 7.60 13.94 16.37
N ALA A 78 8.48 14.53 15.53
CA ALA A 78 9.83 14.03 15.25
C ALA A 78 9.89 12.57 14.75
N LYS A 79 8.80 12.06 14.15
CA LYS A 79 8.67 10.66 13.71
C LYS A 79 8.97 9.64 14.83
N GLY A 80 8.62 10.01 16.06
CA GLY A 80 8.76 9.14 17.24
C GLY A 80 7.84 7.90 17.19
N PRO A 81 7.82 7.09 18.28
CA PRO A 81 6.97 5.90 18.36
C PRO A 81 5.51 6.20 18.03
N LEU A 82 4.88 5.32 17.26
CA LEU A 82 3.47 5.39 16.91
C LEU A 82 2.70 4.31 17.68
N LEU A 83 1.63 4.71 18.34
CA LEU A 83 0.78 3.86 19.16
C LEU A 83 -0.64 3.81 18.61
N LEU A 84 -1.27 2.65 18.76
CA LEU A 84 -2.67 2.42 18.51
C LEU A 84 -3.27 1.76 19.76
N SER A 85 -3.47 2.54 20.84
CA SER A 85 -3.90 1.95 22.12
C SER A 85 -5.38 1.52 22.14
N GLY A 86 -6.18 1.98 21.17
CA GLY A 86 -7.60 1.65 21.03
C GLY A 86 -8.06 1.72 19.57
N ASN A 87 -9.28 2.22 19.34
CA ASN A 87 -9.81 2.36 17.99
C ASN A 87 -9.27 3.62 17.28
N VAL A 88 -8.92 3.48 16.01
CA VAL A 88 -8.76 4.60 15.06
C VAL A 88 -9.70 4.40 13.88
N THR A 89 -10.27 5.48 13.36
CA THR A 89 -11.12 5.45 12.17
C THR A 89 -10.41 6.08 10.99
N LEU A 90 -10.41 5.40 9.84
CA LEU A 90 -9.91 5.90 8.57
C LEU A 90 -11.09 6.16 7.64
N ASP A 91 -11.24 7.42 7.25
CA ASP A 91 -12.37 7.94 6.51
C ASP A 91 -11.95 8.27 5.07
N GLY A 92 -12.45 7.49 4.12
CA GLY A 92 -12.19 7.73 2.70
C GLY A 92 -12.93 8.94 2.13
N ALA A 93 -13.78 9.61 2.91
CA ALA A 93 -14.56 10.77 2.50
C ALA A 93 -15.40 10.56 1.22
N GLY A 94 -15.78 9.31 0.95
CA GLY A 94 -16.50 8.90 -0.25
C GLY A 94 -15.60 8.59 -1.46
N ASP A 95 -14.28 8.54 -1.28
CA ASP A 95 -13.31 8.23 -2.34
C ASP A 95 -12.62 6.86 -2.07
N PRO A 96 -12.89 5.83 -2.91
CA PRO A 96 -12.27 4.51 -2.78
C PRO A 96 -10.76 4.50 -3.06
N THR A 97 -10.24 5.56 -3.68
CA THR A 97 -8.82 5.71 -3.99
C THR A 97 -8.04 6.40 -2.87
N SER A 98 -8.71 6.75 -1.76
CA SER A 98 -8.11 7.37 -0.59
C SER A 98 -6.94 6.57 -0.03
N VAL A 99 -5.83 7.27 0.21
CA VAL A 99 -4.54 6.70 0.63
C VAL A 99 -4.18 7.17 2.03
N PHE A 100 -3.74 6.25 2.86
CA PHE A 100 -3.29 6.54 4.22
C PHE A 100 -1.88 6.00 4.40
N ILE A 101 -0.94 6.89 4.72
CA ILE A 101 0.45 6.51 4.97
C ILE A 101 0.82 6.96 6.38
N PHE A 102 1.22 6.02 7.23
CA PHE A 102 1.70 6.28 8.58
C PHE A 102 3.20 6.08 8.62
N GLN A 103 3.95 7.11 9.03
CA GLN A 103 5.41 7.09 9.11
C GLN A 103 5.87 7.20 10.56
N THR A 104 6.83 6.36 10.92
CA THR A 104 7.60 6.47 12.15
C THR A 104 9.04 6.06 11.87
N ASP A 105 10.01 6.79 12.42
CA ASP A 105 11.43 6.38 12.45
C ASP A 105 11.70 5.41 13.62
N SER A 106 10.67 5.15 14.42
CA SER A 106 10.70 4.33 15.63
C SER A 106 9.76 3.13 15.48
N SER A 107 9.11 2.71 16.57
CA SER A 107 8.26 1.52 16.63
C SER A 107 6.79 1.84 16.37
N LEU A 108 6.07 0.87 15.81
CA LEU A 108 4.61 0.83 15.81
C LEU A 108 4.13 -0.18 16.86
N THR A 109 3.26 0.24 17.78
CA THR A 109 2.70 -0.67 18.80
C THR A 109 1.19 -0.53 18.89
N THR A 110 0.45 -1.63 18.75
CA THR A 110 -0.99 -1.63 19.02
C THR A 110 -1.28 -2.21 20.41
N GLY A 111 -2.28 -1.64 21.08
CA GLY A 111 -2.79 -2.15 22.35
C GLY A 111 -3.60 -3.42 22.15
N SER A 112 -3.81 -4.17 23.23
CA SER A 112 -4.71 -5.33 23.21
C SER A 112 -6.13 -4.91 22.81
N ALA A 113 -6.79 -5.70 21.96
CA ALA A 113 -8.12 -5.42 21.44
C ALA A 113 -8.29 -4.06 20.72
N SER A 114 -7.20 -3.41 20.32
CA SER A 114 -7.23 -2.23 19.45
C SER A 114 -7.79 -2.58 18.06
N SER A 115 -8.28 -1.58 17.34
CA SER A 115 -8.90 -1.79 16.03
C SER A 115 -8.72 -0.61 15.09
N ILE A 116 -8.71 -0.90 13.79
CA ILE A 116 -8.76 0.10 12.73
C ILE A 116 -10.10 -0.05 12.00
N THR A 117 -10.93 0.98 12.05
CA THR A 117 -12.23 1.01 11.36
C THR A 117 -12.09 1.75 10.04
N LEU A 118 -12.54 1.15 8.94
CA LEU A 118 -12.61 1.82 7.65
C LEU A 118 -14.04 2.30 7.38
N ILE A 119 -14.20 3.57 7.00
CA ILE A 119 -15.50 4.14 6.63
C ILE A 119 -15.42 4.91 5.30
N ASN A 120 -16.60 5.16 4.73
CA ASN A 120 -16.81 6.01 3.55
C ASN A 120 -15.79 5.78 2.42
N GLY A 121 -15.58 4.51 2.04
CA GLY A 121 -14.72 4.16 0.92
C GLY A 121 -13.25 3.93 1.25
N ALA A 122 -12.77 4.12 2.49
CA ALA A 122 -11.41 3.71 2.84
C ALA A 122 -11.20 2.20 2.59
N GLN A 123 -10.05 1.82 2.02
CA GLN A 123 -9.75 0.44 1.63
C GLN A 123 -8.43 -0.05 2.22
N ALA A 124 -8.41 -1.31 2.69
CA ALA A 124 -7.25 -1.94 3.33
C ALA A 124 -5.98 -1.92 2.46
N CYS A 125 -6.15 -2.02 1.14
CA CYS A 125 -5.03 -2.01 0.20
C CYS A 125 -4.32 -0.66 0.09
N ASN A 126 -5.02 0.44 0.38
CA ASN A 126 -4.49 1.81 0.29
C ASN A 126 -3.93 2.33 1.62
N ILE A 127 -3.71 1.44 2.60
CA ILE A 127 -3.21 1.79 3.93
C ILE A 127 -1.81 1.21 4.10
N PHE A 128 -0.86 2.06 4.46
CA PHE A 128 0.56 1.73 4.56
C PHE A 128 1.14 2.23 5.86
N TRP A 129 1.90 1.37 6.54
CA TRP A 129 2.57 1.66 7.80
C TRP A 129 4.07 1.49 7.60
N GLN A 130 4.78 2.59 7.37
CA GLN A 130 6.23 2.60 7.29
C GLN A 130 6.80 2.72 8.71
N VAL A 131 7.59 1.71 9.12
CA VAL A 131 8.10 1.58 10.49
C VAL A 131 9.62 1.52 10.49
N GLY A 132 10.25 2.53 11.08
CA GLY A 132 11.70 2.74 11.15
C GLY A 132 12.45 1.70 11.97
N SER A 133 11.75 0.98 12.84
CA SER A 133 12.32 -0.13 13.61
C SER A 133 11.47 -1.39 13.48
N SER A 134 10.70 -1.73 14.51
CA SER A 134 9.87 -2.92 14.58
C SER A 134 8.40 -2.58 14.88
N ALA A 135 7.50 -3.46 14.47
CA ALA A 135 6.08 -3.36 14.80
C ALA A 135 5.66 -4.47 15.77
N THR A 136 4.80 -4.13 16.72
CA THR A 136 4.17 -5.08 17.65
C THR A 136 2.65 -4.91 17.59
N LEU A 137 1.93 -5.97 17.21
CA LEU A 137 0.48 -5.99 17.23
C LEU A 137 -0.02 -6.68 18.51
N GLY A 138 -0.72 -5.93 19.36
CA GLY A 138 -1.24 -6.38 20.64
C GLY A 138 -2.28 -7.50 20.52
N THR A 139 -2.34 -8.36 21.54
CA THR A 139 -3.25 -9.52 21.59
C THR A 139 -4.68 -9.15 21.27
N GLY A 140 -5.32 -9.93 20.39
CA GLY A 140 -6.74 -9.74 20.03
C GLY A 140 -7.03 -8.47 19.23
N SER A 141 -6.01 -7.75 18.74
CA SER A 141 -6.24 -6.56 17.91
C SER A 141 -6.76 -6.93 16.50
N SER A 142 -7.47 -5.99 15.88
CA SER A 142 -7.91 -6.04 14.48
C SER A 142 -7.17 -4.99 13.67
N PHE A 143 -6.15 -5.42 12.94
CA PHE A 143 -5.25 -4.54 12.20
C PHE A 143 -5.60 -4.49 10.71
N VAL A 144 -5.41 -3.32 10.09
CA VAL A 144 -5.70 -3.08 8.68
C VAL A 144 -4.52 -2.36 8.02
N GLY A 145 -4.13 -2.86 6.84
CA GLY A 145 -3.11 -2.24 6.00
C GLY A 145 -1.79 -3.02 5.91
N ASN A 146 -0.84 -2.45 5.19
CA ASN A 146 0.43 -3.07 4.85
C ASN A 146 1.54 -2.52 5.76
N ILE A 147 2.09 -3.36 6.65
CA ILE A 147 3.22 -3.00 7.51
C ILE A 147 4.52 -3.19 6.73
N LEU A 148 5.31 -2.13 6.62
CA LEU A 148 6.64 -2.08 6.01
C LEU A 148 7.66 -1.77 7.13
N ALA A 149 8.11 -2.80 7.85
CA ALA A 149 9.02 -2.65 8.98
C ALA A 149 10.49 -2.80 8.54
N LEU A 150 11.36 -1.95 9.08
CA LEU A 150 12.80 -2.04 8.82
C LEU A 150 13.40 -3.31 9.42
N THR A 151 12.97 -3.68 10.62
CA THR A 151 13.56 -4.79 11.38
C THR A 151 12.58 -5.95 11.51
N SER A 152 11.80 -6.04 12.58
CA SER A 152 10.94 -7.20 12.87
C SER A 152 9.48 -6.83 13.03
N ILE A 153 8.60 -7.82 12.90
CA ILE A 153 7.17 -7.67 13.21
C ILE A 153 6.76 -8.80 14.16
N SER A 154 6.21 -8.42 15.31
CA SER A 154 5.64 -9.36 16.28
C SER A 154 4.14 -9.23 16.32
N VAL A 155 3.44 -10.27 15.88
CA VAL A 155 2.00 -10.38 15.97
C VAL A 155 1.68 -11.27 17.16
N LEU A 156 1.14 -10.68 18.22
CA LEU A 156 0.79 -11.40 19.44
C LEU A 156 -0.50 -12.19 19.24
N THR A 157 -0.89 -12.94 20.26
CA THR A 157 -1.93 -13.97 20.12
C THR A 157 -3.26 -13.44 19.58
N ASN A 158 -3.86 -14.19 18.65
CA ASN A 158 -5.25 -14.02 18.19
C ASN A 158 -5.51 -12.66 17.52
N VAL A 159 -4.53 -12.13 16.79
CA VAL A 159 -4.70 -10.91 15.99
C VAL A 159 -5.32 -11.26 14.63
N THR A 160 -6.23 -10.40 14.17
CA THR A 160 -6.75 -10.46 12.80
C THR A 160 -6.14 -9.33 11.99
N VAL A 161 -5.51 -9.66 10.86
CA VAL A 161 -4.88 -8.70 9.96
C VAL A 161 -5.56 -8.75 8.59
N GLN A 162 -6.20 -7.65 8.20
CA GLN A 162 -6.60 -7.40 6.82
C GLN A 162 -5.50 -6.58 6.13
N GLY A 163 -4.51 -7.28 5.57
CA GLY A 163 -3.27 -6.63 5.15
C GLY A 163 -2.07 -7.56 5.08
N ARG A 164 -0.88 -6.97 5.16
CA ARG A 164 0.41 -7.65 5.01
C ARG A 164 1.37 -7.28 6.13
N ALA A 165 2.22 -8.23 6.53
CA ALA A 165 3.28 -8.02 7.52
C ALA A 165 4.65 -8.25 6.86
N LEU A 166 5.30 -7.16 6.43
CA LEU A 166 6.52 -7.19 5.62
C LEU A 166 7.70 -6.63 6.42
N ALA A 167 8.60 -7.51 6.86
CA ALA A 167 9.81 -7.16 7.61
C ALA A 167 11.04 -7.22 6.69
N ARG A 168 11.85 -6.16 6.66
CA ARG A 168 13.01 -6.08 5.76
C ARG A 168 14.21 -6.90 6.25
N ASN A 169 14.57 -6.74 7.53
CA ASN A 169 15.86 -7.22 8.06
C ASN A 169 15.71 -8.21 9.23
N GLY A 170 14.48 -8.54 9.62
CA GLY A 170 14.18 -9.36 10.79
C GLY A 170 13.06 -10.35 10.56
N ALA A 171 12.59 -10.94 11.64
CA ALA A 171 11.57 -11.97 11.60
C ALA A 171 10.16 -11.38 11.68
N VAL A 172 9.22 -12.10 11.07
CA VAL A 172 7.79 -11.97 11.37
C VAL A 172 7.41 -13.15 12.27
N THR A 173 6.97 -12.87 13.49
CA THR A 173 6.54 -13.89 14.46
C THR A 173 5.05 -13.81 14.66
N LEU A 174 4.36 -14.96 14.57
CA LEU A 174 2.90 -15.07 14.64
C LEU A 174 2.50 -16.03 15.77
N ASP A 175 1.32 -15.82 16.36
CA ASP A 175 0.70 -16.71 17.33
C ASP A 175 -0.83 -16.77 17.16
N SER A 176 -1.31 -17.84 16.51
CA SER A 176 -2.76 -18.07 16.36
C SER A 176 -3.50 -16.93 15.65
N ASP A 177 -2.83 -16.29 14.70
CA ASP A 177 -3.32 -15.11 13.98
C ASP A 177 -4.03 -15.48 12.68
N THR A 178 -4.90 -14.59 12.20
CA THR A 178 -5.54 -14.73 10.89
C THR A 178 -5.14 -13.59 9.98
N PHE A 179 -4.61 -13.91 8.81
CA PHE A 179 -4.30 -12.94 7.76
C PHE A 179 -5.22 -13.12 6.56
N THR A 180 -5.75 -12.00 6.09
CA THR A 180 -6.50 -11.89 4.84
C THR A 180 -5.82 -10.84 3.97
N ALA A 181 -5.57 -11.20 2.71
CA ALA A 181 -4.99 -10.26 1.75
C ALA A 181 -5.86 -8.99 1.64
N PRO A 182 -5.24 -7.80 1.59
CA PRO A 182 -6.02 -6.59 1.40
C PRO A 182 -6.64 -6.59 0.01
N SER A 183 -7.96 -6.41 -0.07
CA SER A 183 -8.70 -6.27 -1.32
C SER A 183 -8.98 -4.79 -1.59
N CYS A 184 -8.69 -4.32 -2.80
CA CYS A 184 -9.27 -3.08 -3.28
C CYS A 184 -10.58 -3.37 -4.02
N ASP A 185 -11.61 -2.60 -3.71
CA ASP A 185 -12.78 -2.52 -4.56
C ASP A 185 -12.61 -1.32 -5.51
N LEU A 186 -12.17 -1.59 -6.75
CA LEU A 186 -12.02 -0.55 -7.76
C LEU A 186 -13.37 -0.17 -8.41
N THR A 187 -14.50 -0.66 -7.89
CA THR A 187 -15.81 -0.32 -8.44
C THR A 187 -16.04 1.18 -8.30
N PRO A 188 -16.21 1.93 -9.41
CA PRO A 188 -16.43 3.36 -9.33
C PRO A 188 -17.73 3.63 -8.57
N ILE A 189 -17.65 4.42 -7.50
CA ILE A 189 -18.84 4.91 -6.81
C ILE A 189 -19.60 5.79 -7.82
N PRO A 190 -20.89 5.52 -8.10
CA PRO A 190 -21.68 6.44 -8.92
C PRO A 190 -21.73 7.77 -8.17
N THR A 191 -21.04 8.78 -8.69
CA THR A 191 -21.16 10.15 -8.18
C THR A 191 -22.63 10.56 -8.30
N THR A 192 -23.29 10.78 -7.17
CA THR A 192 -24.59 11.44 -7.15
C THR A 192 -24.36 12.90 -7.50
N THR A 193 -24.36 13.21 -8.80
CA THR A 193 -24.47 14.60 -9.26
C THR A 193 -25.80 15.13 -8.75
N THR A 194 -25.77 15.87 -7.65
CA THR A 194 -26.90 16.70 -7.24
C THR A 194 -27.00 17.82 -8.26
N THR A 195 -27.82 17.61 -9.29
CA THR A 195 -28.23 18.67 -10.21
C THR A 195 -28.73 19.84 -9.38
N PRO A 196 -28.10 21.03 -9.44
CA PRO A 196 -28.61 22.20 -8.75
C PRO A 196 -30.07 22.43 -9.17
N PRO A 197 -30.99 22.75 -8.24
CA PRO A 197 -32.38 22.98 -8.62
C PRO A 197 -32.42 24.09 -9.67
N ALA A 198 -33.08 23.81 -10.79
CA ALA A 198 -33.29 24.78 -11.85
C ALA A 198 -33.94 26.03 -11.24
N SER A 199 -33.27 27.18 -11.37
CA SER A 199 -33.85 28.47 -11.02
C SER A 199 -34.99 28.74 -12.00
N THR A 200 -36.22 28.53 -11.57
CA THR A 200 -37.41 28.96 -12.30
C THR A 200 -37.46 30.48 -12.26
N THR A 201 -37.10 31.13 -13.36
CA THR A 201 -37.44 32.54 -13.57
C THR A 201 -38.94 32.64 -13.77
N ALA A 202 -39.60 33.44 -12.94
CA ALA A 202 -41.03 33.71 -13.01
C ALA A 202 -41.39 34.55 -14.26
N PRO A 203 -42.64 34.48 -14.75
CA PRO A 203 -43.05 35.05 -16.03
C PRO A 203 -43.14 36.58 -15.97
N GLY A 204 -42.51 37.26 -16.94
CA GLY A 204 -42.75 38.68 -17.23
C GLY A 204 -43.65 38.83 -18.46
N ASP A 205 -44.75 39.55 -18.29
CA ASP A 205 -45.71 40.00 -19.31
C ASP A 205 -45.91 41.52 -19.08
N THR A 206 -46.04 42.47 -20.02
CA THR A 206 -46.37 42.47 -21.46
C THR A 206 -45.90 43.82 -22.09
N THR A 207 -45.75 43.85 -23.44
CA THR A 207 -46.02 44.96 -24.43
C THR A 207 -45.03 46.15 -24.56
N ASN A 208 -44.72 46.73 -25.74
CA ASN A 208 -45.12 46.55 -27.16
C ASN A 208 -44.09 47.22 -28.12
N GLY A 209 -44.05 46.81 -29.39
CA GLY A 209 -43.74 47.66 -30.57
C GLY A 209 -42.38 47.48 -31.24
N GLY A 210 -42.36 46.79 -32.39
CA GLY A 210 -41.14 46.35 -33.09
C GLY A 210 -40.62 47.20 -34.26
N ALA A 211 -39.56 46.69 -34.89
CA ALA A 211 -39.23 46.83 -36.31
C ALA A 211 -38.16 45.78 -36.68
N ASP A 212 -38.38 45.12 -37.82
CA ASP A 212 -37.56 44.07 -38.44
C ASP A 212 -36.51 44.67 -39.42
N THR A 213 -35.35 44.03 -39.52
CA THR A 213 -34.67 43.56 -40.76
C THR A 213 -33.16 43.44 -40.54
N GLY A 214 -32.63 42.23 -40.77
CA GLY A 214 -31.28 41.83 -40.37
C GLY A 214 -30.17 42.04 -41.40
N THR A 215 -29.02 41.42 -41.09
CA THR A 215 -28.11 40.62 -41.97
C THR A 215 -26.64 40.91 -41.65
N GLY A 216 -25.87 39.87 -41.28
CA GLY A 216 -24.48 39.73 -41.71
C GLY A 216 -23.39 39.57 -40.64
N ALA A 217 -22.60 38.48 -40.82
CA ALA A 217 -21.18 38.30 -40.45
C ALA A 217 -20.84 38.09 -38.95
N THR A 218 -19.93 37.20 -38.52
CA THR A 218 -18.94 36.33 -39.18
C THR A 218 -18.43 35.34 -38.13
N VAL A 219 -18.22 34.07 -38.53
CA VAL A 219 -17.48 33.07 -37.75
C VAL A 219 -15.98 33.30 -37.97
N VAL A 220 -15.20 33.41 -36.89
CA VAL A 220 -13.73 33.30 -36.92
C VAL A 220 -13.32 32.17 -35.99
N THR A 221 -12.89 31.07 -36.60
CA THR A 221 -12.10 29.98 -36.02
C THR A 221 -10.62 30.33 -36.06
N VAL A 222 -9.86 29.91 -35.05
CA VAL A 222 -8.38 29.89 -35.06
C VAL A 222 -7.89 28.45 -34.84
N PRO A 223 -6.84 27.99 -35.55
CA PRO A 223 -6.64 26.57 -35.90
C PRO A 223 -5.66 25.81 -35.00
N GLY A 224 -5.76 24.47 -35.06
CA GLY A 224 -4.74 23.54 -34.59
C GLY A 224 -3.80 23.03 -35.69
N ALA A 225 -2.65 22.50 -35.26
CA ALA A 225 -1.73 21.60 -35.98
C ALA A 225 -1.04 20.75 -34.88
N GLY A 226 -1.10 19.41 -34.86
CA GLY A 226 -0.31 18.47 -35.68
C GLY A 226 1.14 18.41 -35.15
N GLY A 227 1.76 17.34 -34.65
CA GLY A 227 1.57 15.90 -34.78
C GLY A 227 2.84 15.28 -35.39
N THR A 228 3.65 14.54 -34.63
CA THR A 228 4.67 13.59 -35.12
C THR A 228 4.95 12.52 -34.07
N GLY A 229 4.82 11.25 -34.44
CA GLY A 229 5.08 10.09 -33.57
C GLY A 229 6.38 9.36 -33.88
N THR A 230 6.63 8.29 -33.13
CA THR A 230 7.39 7.09 -33.54
C THR A 230 7.02 5.94 -32.60
N GLY A 231 6.48 4.86 -33.18
CA GLY A 231 6.32 3.58 -32.50
C GLY A 231 7.31 2.56 -33.04
N THR A 232 7.65 1.59 -32.19
CA THR A 232 8.12 0.26 -32.59
C THR A 232 7.61 -0.73 -31.55
N GLY A 233 6.75 -1.65 -31.97
CA GLY A 233 6.35 -2.82 -31.19
C GLY A 233 6.84 -4.10 -31.85
N THR A 234 7.02 -5.14 -31.04
CA THR A 234 6.93 -6.56 -31.42
C THR A 234 6.59 -7.39 -30.16
N GLY A 235 5.40 -8.03 -30.15
CA GLY A 235 5.05 -9.13 -29.24
C GLY A 235 5.71 -10.46 -29.69
N THR A 236 5.47 -11.65 -29.12
CA THR A 236 4.29 -12.23 -28.44
C THR A 236 4.60 -13.60 -27.79
N GLY A 237 4.00 -13.88 -26.61
CA GLY A 237 3.40 -15.18 -26.17
C GLY A 237 4.28 -16.22 -25.42
N THR A 238 3.84 -16.98 -24.39
CA THR A 238 2.51 -17.31 -23.82
C THR A 238 2.58 -18.05 -22.45
N GLY A 239 1.68 -17.70 -21.49
CA GLY A 239 1.10 -18.53 -20.40
C GLY A 239 1.84 -18.56 -19.04
N THR A 240 1.27 -18.47 -17.82
CA THR A 240 -0.11 -18.49 -17.25
C THR A 240 -0.07 -18.03 -15.76
N GLY A 241 -0.97 -17.13 -15.29
CA GLY A 241 -1.28 -16.82 -13.85
C GLY A 241 -0.12 -16.21 -13.03
N PHE A 242 -0.22 -15.12 -12.25
CA PHE A 242 -1.05 -14.84 -11.07
C PHE A 242 -0.87 -13.34 -10.67
N GLY A 243 -1.87 -12.77 -9.97
CA GLY A 243 -2.07 -11.32 -9.75
C GLY A 243 -1.15 -10.60 -8.74
N ASN A 244 -1.00 -9.29 -8.96
CA ASN A 244 0.07 -8.36 -8.57
C ASN A 244 -0.48 -7.15 -7.82
N ASP A 245 -0.06 -6.85 -6.58
CA ASP A 245 -0.44 -5.57 -5.96
C ASP A 245 0.43 -5.15 -4.76
N LEU A 246 1.52 -4.42 -5.00
CA LEU A 246 2.08 -3.49 -4.02
C LEU A 246 2.70 -2.28 -4.73
N THR A 247 1.86 -1.42 -5.31
CA THR A 247 2.25 -0.07 -5.74
C THR A 247 1.68 0.96 -4.78
N LEU A 248 2.54 1.79 -4.19
CA LEU A 248 2.09 2.92 -3.37
C LEU A 248 1.48 3.98 -4.30
N PRO A 249 0.20 4.35 -4.13
CA PRO A 249 -0.40 5.43 -4.91
C PRO A 249 0.32 6.76 -4.62
N ARG A 250 0.67 7.46 -5.70
CA ARG A 250 1.18 8.82 -5.63
C ARG A 250 0.03 9.76 -5.27
N THR A 251 0.15 10.45 -4.14
CA THR A 251 -0.70 11.60 -3.83
C THR A 251 -0.54 12.66 -4.93
N GLY A 252 -1.55 12.77 -5.79
CA GLY A 252 -1.68 13.78 -6.85
C GLY A 252 -1.07 13.43 -8.22
N GLY A 253 -1.95 13.19 -9.20
CA GLY A 253 -1.65 13.26 -10.64
C GLY A 253 -1.77 11.94 -11.40
N THR A 254 -2.71 11.89 -12.34
CA THR A 254 -2.94 10.81 -13.31
C THR A 254 -1.68 10.47 -14.10
N SER A 255 -1.10 9.29 -13.89
CA SER A 255 -0.15 8.67 -14.82
C SER A 255 -0.12 7.16 -14.61
N THR A 256 -0.56 6.43 -15.63
CA THR A 256 -0.54 4.97 -15.74
C THR A 256 0.89 4.48 -15.93
N VAL A 257 1.43 3.70 -14.98
CA VAL A 257 2.70 2.97 -15.16
C VAL A 257 2.60 1.57 -14.52
N THR A 258 3.13 0.61 -15.27
CA THR A 258 3.05 -0.86 -15.21
C THR A 258 3.46 -1.51 -13.88
N LEU A 259 2.77 -2.62 -13.57
CA LEU A 259 2.55 -3.27 -12.26
C LEU A 259 3.36 -4.59 -12.07
N ILE A 260 4.00 -4.81 -10.90
CA ILE A 260 4.75 -6.04 -10.51
C ILE A 260 4.28 -6.57 -9.13
N VAL A 261 4.26 -7.90 -8.90
CA VAL A 261 3.61 -8.63 -7.76
C VAL A 261 4.55 -8.78 -6.55
N ALA A 262 4.09 -8.51 -5.33
CA ALA A 262 4.87 -8.72 -4.08
C ALA A 262 4.27 -9.78 -3.11
N LEU A 263 5.14 -10.55 -2.43
CA LEU A 263 4.84 -11.51 -1.35
C LEU A 263 4.31 -10.83 -0.08
N ALA A 264 3.56 -11.57 0.74
CA ALA A 264 2.80 -11.04 1.86
C ALA A 264 3.41 -11.25 3.27
N VAL A 265 4.46 -12.07 3.42
CA VAL A 265 5.21 -12.23 4.68
C VAL A 265 6.66 -12.54 4.33
N MET A 266 7.61 -11.84 4.95
CA MET A 266 9.05 -12.05 4.75
C MET A 266 9.69 -12.38 6.09
N VAL A 267 10.13 -13.62 6.27
CA VAL A 267 10.91 -14.04 7.44
C VAL A 267 12.40 -13.99 7.06
N ALA A 268 13.15 -13.03 7.61
CA ALA A 268 14.61 -13.06 7.54
C ALA A 268 15.17 -13.80 8.75
N GLY A 269 15.83 -14.93 8.52
CA GLY A 269 16.61 -15.66 9.52
C GLY A 269 18.11 -15.39 9.31
N ALA A 270 18.77 -14.80 10.31
CA ALA A 270 20.21 -14.59 10.31
C ALA A 270 20.95 -15.92 10.55
N GLY A 271 21.83 -16.29 9.63
CA GLY A 271 22.82 -17.36 9.79
C GLY A 271 24.20 -16.84 9.43
N ALA A 272 25.09 -16.71 10.42
CA ALA A 272 26.47 -16.29 10.23
C ALA A 272 27.22 -17.29 9.34
N LEU A 273 27.74 -16.84 8.19
CA LEU A 273 28.64 -17.61 7.35
C LEU A 273 30.10 -17.31 7.73
N THR A 274 30.68 -18.18 8.56
CA THR A 274 32.13 -18.22 8.77
C THR A 274 32.79 -18.70 7.49
N ILE A 275 33.42 -17.79 6.74
CA ILE A 275 34.21 -18.14 5.55
C ILE A 275 35.50 -18.84 6.01
N ALA A 276 35.57 -20.15 5.77
CA ALA A 276 36.81 -20.89 5.73
C ALA A 276 37.62 -20.45 4.50
N ARG A 277 38.80 -19.83 4.69
CA ARG A 277 39.75 -19.60 3.60
C ARG A 277 40.62 -20.84 3.41
N ARG A 278 40.48 -21.53 2.28
CA ARG A 278 41.57 -22.32 1.67
C ARG A 278 41.93 -21.72 0.31
N HIS A 279 43.20 -21.29 0.24
CA HIS A 279 44.15 -21.16 -0.88
C HIS A 279 43.70 -20.73 -2.29
N PRO A 280 44.59 -19.99 -3.00
CA PRO A 280 45.37 -20.68 -4.03
C PRO A 280 46.86 -20.33 -4.06
N ALA A 281 47.60 -21.21 -4.73
CA ALA A 281 49.03 -21.18 -4.98
C ALA A 281 49.50 -19.94 -5.76
N SER A 282 50.76 -19.55 -5.51
CA SER A 282 51.57 -18.76 -6.42
C SER A 282 52.98 -19.36 -6.43
N GLU A 283 53.29 -20.12 -7.47
CA GLU A 283 54.67 -20.24 -7.96
C GLU A 283 55.18 -18.84 -8.30
N HIS A 284 56.40 -18.50 -7.89
CA HIS A 284 57.34 -17.72 -8.70
C HIS A 284 58.76 -18.05 -8.24
N SER A 285 59.51 -18.67 -9.14
CA SER A 285 60.96 -18.84 -9.14
C SER A 285 61.62 -17.49 -9.45
N HIS A 286 62.64 -17.08 -8.68
CA HIS A 286 63.93 -16.57 -9.17
C HIS A 286 64.82 -16.05 -8.02
N ILE A 287 66.09 -16.49 -8.11
CA ILE A 287 67.33 -16.15 -7.36
C ILE A 287 67.50 -16.83 -5.99
#